data_AF-A0A5K1D7T9-F1
#
_entry.id   AF-A0A5K1D7T9-F1
#
_cell.length_a   1.000
_cell.length_b   1.000
_cell.length_c   1.000
_cell.angle_alpha   90.00
_cell.angle_beta   90.00
_cell.angle_gamma   90.00
#
_symmetry.space_group_name_H-M   'P 1'
#
loop_
_entity.id
_entity.type
_entity.pdbx_description
1 polymer ?
#
loop_
_entity_poly.entity_id
_entity_poly.type
_entity_poly.pdbx_seq_one_letter_code
_entity_poly.pdbx_strand_id
1 'polypeptide(L)'
;GHITPMMQLASLLHSRGFSITIVHAHFNAPDPRNHPHFRFESFADGIDPDLVAGMGIIDQVYTIIAHCEQPLVSLMKRIQSGDEFVDCIVSDSLYSGGRVAGELGLPWVVLRTNSPTSFMLSGSF
;
A
#
# COMPACT_ATOMS: atom_id res chain seq x y z
N GLY A 1 -6.95 0.93 -11.26
CA GLY A 1 -6.57 2.32 -10.99
C GLY A 1 -6.53 2.58 -9.49
N HIS A 2 -5.53 2.03 -8.79
CA HIS A 2 -5.42 2.10 -7.32
C HIS A 2 -4.41 3.16 -6.87
N ILE A 3 -3.28 3.27 -7.58
CA ILE A 3 -2.18 4.18 -7.23
C ILE A 3 -2.63 5.65 -7.30
N THR A 4 -3.25 6.08 -8.40
CA THR A 4 -3.64 7.51 -8.56
C THR A 4 -4.55 8.01 -7.43
N PRO A 5 -5.65 7.31 -7.05
CA PRO A 5 -6.43 7.72 -5.87
C PRO A 5 -5.64 7.75 -4.56
N MET A 6 -4.74 6.79 -4.32
CA MET A 6 -3.88 6.80 -3.13
C MET A 6 -2.94 8.00 -3.11
N MET A 7 -2.37 8.38 -4.26
CA MET A 7 -1.51 9.57 -4.38
C MET A 7 -2.31 10.89 -4.21
N GLN A 8 -3.55 10.93 -4.68
CA GLN A 8 -4.46 12.06 -4.45
C GLN A 8 -4.79 12.21 -2.97
N LEU A 9 -5.10 11.10 -2.27
CA LEU A 9 -5.33 11.11 -0.83
C LEU A 9 -4.08 11.57 -0.06
N ALA A 10 -2.91 11.03 -0.41
CA ALA A 10 -1.63 11.45 0.16
C ALA A 10 -1.41 12.96 0.03
N SER A 11 -1.70 13.53 -1.15
CA SER A 11 -1.57 14.97 -1.41
C SER A 11 -2.52 15.79 -0.52
N LEU A 12 -3.74 15.31 -0.33
CA LEU A 12 -4.76 15.97 0.51
C LEU A 12 -4.42 15.94 2.00
N LEU A 13 -3.80 14.86 2.47
CA LEU A 13 -3.32 14.74 3.85
C LEU A 13 -2.08 15.62 4.05
N HIS A 14 -1.14 15.59 3.11
CA HIS A 14 0.03 16.46 3.16
C HIS A 14 -0.34 17.95 3.19
N SER A 15 -1.34 18.38 2.39
CA SER A 15 -1.82 19.77 2.43
C SER A 15 -2.47 20.15 3.77
N ARG A 16 -2.77 19.19 4.65
CA ARG A 16 -3.26 19.40 6.02
C ARG A 16 -2.16 19.33 7.08
N GLY A 17 -0.90 19.20 6.68
CA GLY A 17 0.26 19.21 7.58
C GLY A 17 0.74 17.83 8.03
N PHE A 18 0.22 16.74 7.43
CA PHE A 18 0.73 15.40 7.70
C PHE A 18 2.02 15.12 6.91
N SER A 19 3.03 14.56 7.56
CA SER A 19 4.18 13.97 6.88
C SER A 19 3.77 12.66 6.21
N ILE A 20 4.10 12.49 4.93
CA ILE A 20 3.69 11.31 4.16
C ILE A 20 4.91 10.52 3.70
N THR A 21 4.90 9.22 4.00
CA THR A 21 5.79 8.23 3.39
C THR A 21 4.96 7.30 2.50
N ILE A 22 5.30 7.24 1.22
CA ILE A 22 4.72 6.29 0.26
C ILE A 22 5.57 5.02 0.30
N VAL A 23 4.98 3.96 0.84
CA VAL A 23 5.59 2.64 0.85
C VAL A 23 5.07 1.83 -0.34
N HIS A 24 5.96 1.30 -1.17
CA HIS A 24 5.56 0.56 -2.36
C HIS A 24 6.49 -0.60 -2.71
N ALA A 25 5.92 -1.60 -3.38
CA ALA A 25 6.68 -2.69 -3.98
C ALA A 25 7.49 -2.17 -5.20
N HIS A 26 8.49 -2.93 -5.67
CA HIS A 26 9.15 -2.64 -6.94
C HIS A 26 8.22 -2.91 -8.12
N PHE A 27 7.38 -3.94 -7.99
CA PHE A 27 6.27 -4.17 -8.89
C PHE A 27 5.34 -2.96 -8.91
N ASN A 28 5.11 -2.39 -10.10
CA ASN A 28 4.22 -1.25 -10.31
C ASN A 28 4.57 0.00 -9.46
N ALA A 29 5.86 0.29 -9.31
CA ALA A 29 6.36 1.42 -8.53
C ALA A 29 5.88 2.78 -9.09
N PRO A 30 5.39 3.70 -8.23
CA PRO A 30 5.11 5.08 -8.62
C PRO A 30 6.41 5.83 -8.93
N ASP A 31 6.34 6.86 -9.78
CA ASP A 31 7.48 7.74 -10.06
C ASP A 31 7.59 8.85 -8.99
N PRO A 32 8.64 8.86 -8.14
CA PRO A 32 8.81 9.86 -7.09
C PRO A 32 8.93 11.29 -7.62
N ARG A 33 9.39 11.46 -8.88
CA ARG A 33 9.59 12.79 -9.49
C ARG A 33 8.28 13.56 -9.64
N ASN A 34 7.15 12.86 -9.71
CA ASN A 34 5.83 13.48 -9.79
C ASN A 34 5.35 14.00 -8.42
N HIS A 35 5.97 13.56 -7.32
CA HIS A 35 5.55 13.90 -5.95
C HIS A 35 6.76 14.16 -5.03
N PRO A 36 7.58 15.19 -5.33
CA PRO A 36 8.85 15.43 -4.64
C PRO A 36 8.73 15.81 -3.16
N HIS A 37 7.51 16.06 -2.69
CA HIS A 37 7.20 16.43 -1.30
C HIS A 37 6.88 15.22 -0.42
N PHE A 38 6.78 14.01 -0.98
CA PHE A 38 6.65 12.78 -0.19
C PHE A 38 8.00 12.09 -0.05
N ARG A 39 8.16 11.34 1.04
CA ARG A 39 9.21 10.33 1.15
C ARG A 39 8.75 9.05 0.48
N PHE A 40 9.66 8.34 -0.17
CA PHE A 40 9.40 7.05 -0.80
C PHE A 40 10.27 5.98 -0.19
N GLU A 41 9.65 4.87 0.21
CA GLU A 41 10.31 3.68 0.72
C GLU A 41 9.87 2.49 -0.11
N SER A 42 10.83 1.75 -0.67
CA SER A 42 10.54 0.59 -1.50
C SER A 42 11.03 -0.70 -0.88
N PHE A 43 10.43 -1.81 -1.31
CA PHE A 43 10.87 -3.15 -0.95
C PHE A 43 10.84 -4.08 -2.16
N ALA A 44 11.74 -5.06 -2.14
CA ALA A 44 11.74 -6.14 -3.12
C ALA A 44 10.62 -7.12 -2.81
N ASP A 45 9.75 -7.34 -3.79
CA ASP A 45 8.62 -8.27 -3.76
C ASP A 45 8.94 -9.61 -4.45
N GLY A 46 10.00 -9.67 -5.28
CA GLY A 46 10.38 -10.87 -6.01
C GLY A 46 9.35 -11.30 -7.07
N ILE A 47 8.48 -10.37 -7.49
CA ILE A 47 7.48 -10.60 -8.53
C ILE A 47 8.15 -10.45 -9.89
N ASP A 48 7.95 -11.44 -10.76
CA ASP A 48 8.24 -11.33 -12.19
C ASP A 48 7.04 -10.66 -12.89
N PRO A 49 7.18 -9.43 -13.41
CA PRO A 49 6.08 -8.71 -14.03
C PRO A 49 5.50 -9.43 -15.26
N ASP A 50 6.34 -10.14 -16.02
CA ASP A 50 5.92 -10.83 -17.25
C ASP A 50 5.09 -12.07 -16.92
N LEU A 51 5.45 -12.78 -15.86
CA LEU A 51 4.67 -13.90 -15.35
C LEU A 51 3.29 -13.44 -14.86
N VAL A 52 3.24 -12.35 -14.09
CA VAL A 52 1.98 -11.82 -13.55
C VAL A 52 1.08 -11.28 -14.64
N ALA A 53 1.62 -10.64 -15.67
CA ALA A 53 0.84 -10.08 -16.78
C ALA A 53 0.01 -11.15 -17.53
N GLY A 54 0.46 -12.40 -17.55
CA GLY A 54 -0.26 -13.53 -18.18
C GLY A 54 -1.38 -14.14 -17.33
N MET A 55 -1.50 -13.76 -16.06
CA MET A 55 -2.45 -14.36 -15.11
C MET A 55 -3.83 -13.69 -15.16
N GLY A 56 -4.87 -14.39 -14.68
CA GLY A 56 -6.17 -13.77 -14.44
C GLY A 56 -6.10 -12.74 -13.31
N ILE A 57 -6.96 -11.72 -13.34
CA ILE A 57 -6.95 -10.60 -12.36
C ILE A 57 -6.96 -11.08 -10.90
N ILE A 58 -7.74 -12.11 -10.59
CA ILE A 58 -7.82 -12.67 -9.24
C ILE A 58 -6.47 -13.29 -8.83
N ASP A 59 -5.88 -14.10 -9.71
CA ASP A 59 -4.60 -14.73 -9.44
C ASP A 59 -3.47 -13.70 -9.34
N GLN A 60 -3.51 -12.63 -10.15
CA GLN A 60 -2.57 -11.51 -10.03
C GLN A 60 -2.62 -10.90 -8.63
N VAL A 61 -3.82 -10.59 -8.13
CA VAL A 61 -4.00 -10.00 -6.80
C VAL A 61 -3.47 -10.93 -5.71
N TYR A 62 -3.80 -12.23 -5.74
CA TYR A 62 -3.31 -13.19 -4.75
C TYR A 62 -1.80 -13.34 -4.78
N THR A 63 -1.19 -13.42 -5.96
CA THR A 63 0.27 -13.48 -6.12
C THR A 63 0.93 -12.23 -5.54
N ILE A 64 0.42 -11.05 -5.86
CA ILE A 64 0.96 -9.78 -5.33
C ILE A 64 0.88 -9.75 -3.81
N ILE A 65 -0.26 -10.11 -3.22
CA ILE A 65 -0.43 -10.14 -1.76
C ILE A 65 0.58 -11.11 -1.13
N ALA A 66 0.66 -12.35 -1.63
CA ALA A 66 1.51 -13.39 -1.07
C ALA A 66 3.01 -13.01 -1.09
N HIS A 67 3.45 -12.37 -2.16
CA HIS A 67 4.84 -11.94 -2.33
C HIS A 67 5.20 -10.71 -1.49
N CYS A 68 4.28 -9.76 -1.36
CA CYS A 68 4.57 -8.47 -0.74
C CYS A 68 4.36 -8.45 0.78
N GLU A 69 3.56 -9.38 1.33
CA GLU A 69 3.13 -9.30 2.73
C GLU A 69 4.29 -9.31 3.73
N GLN A 70 5.24 -10.25 3.60
CA GLN A 70 6.38 -10.40 4.51
C GLN A 70 7.46 -9.33 4.32
N PRO A 71 7.86 -8.98 3.08
CA PRO A 71 8.73 -7.85 2.83
C PRO A 71 8.20 -6.53 3.40
N LEU A 72 6.88 -6.28 3.26
CA LEU A 72 6.27 -5.06 3.78
C LEU A 72 6.34 -4.99 5.32
N VAL A 73 5.97 -6.06 6.02
CA VAL A 73 6.10 -6.13 7.50
C VAL A 73 7.53 -5.83 7.93
N SER A 74 8.51 -6.44 7.23
CA SER A 74 9.92 -6.27 7.54
C SER A 74 10.40 -4.83 7.31
N LEU A 75 9.98 -4.20 6.21
CA LEU A 75 10.26 -2.78 5.93
C LEU A 75 9.65 -1.88 7.00
N MET A 76 8.37 -2.09 7.34
CA MET A 76 7.65 -1.24 8.27
C MET A 76 8.21 -1.34 9.69
N LYS A 77 8.65 -2.53 10.13
CA LYS A 77 9.40 -2.69 11.39
C LYS A 77 10.71 -1.89 11.38
N ARG A 78 11.43 -1.89 10.25
CA ARG A 78 12.66 -1.12 10.10
C ARG A 78 12.39 0.39 10.19
N ILE A 79 11.34 0.87 9.50
CA ILE A 79 10.93 2.29 9.57
C ILE A 79 10.60 2.66 11.03
N GLN A 80 9.80 1.86 11.72
CA GLN A 80 9.39 2.11 13.10
C GLN A 80 10.56 2.04 14.11
N SER A 81 11.61 1.29 13.80
CA SER A 81 12.82 1.20 14.64
C SER A 81 13.79 2.37 14.48
N GLY A 82 13.58 3.22 13.48
CA GLY A 82 14.35 4.45 13.30
C GLY A 82 13.85 5.58 14.19
N ASP A 83 14.32 6.80 13.90
CA ASP A 83 13.91 8.01 14.64
C ASP A 83 12.54 8.56 14.19
N GLU A 84 11.88 7.91 13.23
CA GLU A 84 10.59 8.34 12.72
C GLU A 84 9.44 7.54 13.32
N PHE A 85 8.52 8.24 13.97
CA PHE A 85 7.30 7.66 14.47
C PHE A 85 6.24 7.62 13.37
N VAL A 86 5.76 6.42 13.03
CA VAL A 86 4.59 6.26 12.18
C VAL A 86 3.33 6.32 13.05
N ASP A 87 2.45 7.28 12.78
CA ASP A 87 1.21 7.44 13.56
C ASP A 87 0.04 6.60 13.02
N CYS A 88 0.03 6.29 11.71
CA CYS A 88 -1.07 5.59 11.05
C CYS A 88 -0.64 4.97 9.72
N ILE A 89 -1.24 3.82 9.38
CA ILE A 89 -1.12 3.18 8.08
C ILE A 89 -2.40 3.42 7.28
N VAL A 90 -2.25 3.89 6.04
CA VAL A 90 -3.35 3.97 5.07
C VAL A 90 -3.04 3.03 3.90
N SER A 91 -3.91 2.06 3.61
CA SER A 91 -3.70 1.12 2.50
C SER A 91 -4.89 1.06 1.54
N ASP A 92 -4.61 0.65 0.30
CA ASP A 92 -5.66 0.26 -0.63
C ASP A 92 -6.32 -1.03 -0.13
N SER A 93 -7.61 -1.17 -0.41
CA SER A 93 -8.44 -2.25 0.06
C SER A 93 -8.17 -3.64 -0.55
N LEU A 94 -7.45 -3.69 -1.68
CA LEU A 94 -6.90 -4.93 -2.24
C LEU A 94 -5.65 -5.40 -1.49
N TYR A 95 -5.05 -4.52 -0.70
CA TYR A 95 -3.84 -4.82 0.05
C TYR A 95 -4.12 -4.70 1.55
N SER A 96 -4.17 -5.84 2.25
CA SER A 96 -4.46 -5.84 3.68
C SER A 96 -3.27 -5.35 4.50
N GLY A 97 -3.27 -4.07 4.85
CA GLY A 97 -2.35 -3.49 5.84
C GLY A 97 -2.58 -4.02 7.25
N GLY A 98 -3.67 -4.77 7.49
CA GLY A 98 -4.08 -5.21 8.82
C GLY A 98 -3.04 -6.04 9.57
N ARG A 99 -2.28 -6.90 8.88
CA ARG A 99 -1.21 -7.68 9.51
C ARG A 99 -0.07 -6.79 10.00
N VAL A 100 0.40 -5.88 9.15
CA VAL A 100 1.44 -4.90 9.48
C VAL A 100 1.00 -4.02 10.64
N ALA A 101 -0.22 -3.48 10.55
CA ALA A 101 -0.78 -2.60 11.57
C ALA A 101 -0.94 -3.32 12.92
N GLY A 102 -1.41 -4.57 12.91
CA GLY A 102 -1.52 -5.40 14.11
C GLY A 102 -0.16 -5.69 14.76
N GLU A 103 0.85 -6.04 13.96
CA GLU A 103 2.21 -6.30 14.47
C GLU A 103 2.90 -5.05 15.04
N LEU A 104 2.55 -3.86 14.52
CA LEU A 104 3.13 -2.59 14.97
C LEU A 104 2.27 -1.84 16.00
N GLY A 105 1.05 -2.32 16.27
CA GLY A 105 0.09 -1.64 17.14
C GLY A 105 -0.38 -0.29 16.60
N LEU A 106 -0.43 -0.13 15.27
CA LEU A 106 -0.75 1.13 14.60
C LEU A 106 -2.22 1.21 14.15
N PRO A 107 -2.84 2.40 14.20
CA PRO A 107 -4.11 2.64 13.51
C PRO A 107 -4.02 2.32 12.01
N TRP A 108 -5.04 1.63 11.49
CA TRP A 108 -5.13 1.27 10.08
C TRP A 108 -6.41 1.79 9.44
N VAL A 109 -6.26 2.56 8.37
CA VAL A 109 -7.35 3.09 7.55
C VAL A 109 -7.28 2.47 6.17
N VAL A 110 -8.43 2.05 5.64
CA VAL A 110 -8.53 1.43 4.32
C VAL A 110 -9.21 2.38 3.35
N LEU A 111 -8.54 2.67 2.23
CA LEU A 111 -9.16 3.32 1.08
C LEU A 111 -9.65 2.25 0.09
N ARG A 112 -10.96 2.20 -0.13
CA ARG A 112 -11.55 1.40 -1.20
C ARG A 112 -11.60 2.26 -2.46
N THR A 113 -10.74 1.93 -3.43
CA THR A 113 -10.67 2.62 -4.73
C THR A 113 -11.57 1.99 -5.79
N ASN A 114 -12.22 0.86 -5.46
CA ASN A 114 -13.21 0.21 -6.30
C ASN A 114 -14.53 1.00 -6.35
N SER A 115 -15.38 0.68 -7.32
CA SER A 115 -16.73 1.26 -7.40
C SER A 115 -17.49 1.07 -6.08
N PRO A 116 -18.23 2.10 -5.60
CA PRO A 116 -19.10 1.97 -4.42
C PRO A 116 -20.11 0.82 -4.55
N THR A 117 -20.53 0.46 -5.76
CA THR A 117 -21.45 -0.66 -5.99
C THR A 117 -20.82 -2.03 -5.77
N SER A 118 -19.50 -2.16 -5.94
CA SER A 118 -18.77 -3.40 -5.65
C SER A 118 -18.74 -3.72 -4.16
N PHE A 119 -18.92 -2.72 -3.29
CA PHE A 119 -18.97 -2.91 -1.84
C PHE A 119 -20.13 -3.81 -1.41
N MET A 120 -21.30 -3.66 -2.03
CA MET A 120 -22.50 -4.43 -1.68
C MET A 120 -22.34 -5.93 -1.96
N LEU A 121 -21.47 -6.31 -2.89
CA LEU A 121 -21.16 -7.71 -3.20
C LEU A 121 -20.11 -8.31 -2.23
N SER A 122 -19.30 -7.47 -1.60
CA SER A 122 -18.27 -7.88 -0.63
C SER A 122 -18.75 -7.91 0.83
N GLY A 123 -20.02 -7.54 1.10
CA GLY A 123 -20.62 -7.48 2.44
C GLY A 123 -21.06 -8.83 3.00
N SER A 124 -20.40 -9.92 2.64
CA SER A 124 -20.74 -11.27 3.10
C SER A 124 -19.51 -12.08 3.47
N PHE A 125 -18.58 -11.52 4.26
CA PHE A 125 -17.62 -12.25 5.08
C PHE A 125 -17.22 -11.42 6.30
#